data_AF-F8JH46-F1
#
_entry.id   AF-F8JH46-F1
#
_cell.length_a   1.000
_cell.length_b   1.000
_cell.length_c   1.000
_cell.angle_alpha   90.00
_cell.angle_beta   90.00
_cell.angle_gamma   90.00
#
_symmetry.space_group_name_H-M   'P 1'
#
loop_
_entity.id
_entity.type
_entity.pdbx_description
1 polymer ?
#
loop_
_entity_poly.entity_id
_entity_poly.type
_entity_poly.pdbx_seq_one_letter_code
_entity_poly.pdbx_strand_id
1 'polypeptide(L)'
;MTEAGMASARFCANCGTALQGKFCTSCGTQAAAASAPAPSSEGWGSLSSEFFSSHGRNGIHSVALSFLRHPVDTIIRLTDDPTYRSQWGFLTATVGAQMTLIYVLLPRAFAALFHVPNTANSSAVITNEIVQYVGMAILTPIQYYVCRWLGTRKRSPMSYVKLCVLSVSYGALLSSLVAIFFFLLAVGLLKNGTAVDLGTLWQGLAVLTLIAILVFVTESHRRFWGMAWPIAIGVTISIAALSWLVVYPGLGALIERGGIAGAVSGLFGS
;
A
#
# COMPACT_ATOMS: atom_id res chain seq x y z
N MET A 1 22.73 -23.42 60.34
CA MET A 1 23.06 -22.58 59.17
C MET A 1 22.27 -23.12 58.00
N THR A 2 21.20 -22.42 57.63
CA THR A 2 20.26 -22.74 56.56
C THR A 2 20.53 -21.84 55.37
N GLU A 3 20.81 -22.40 54.19
CA GLU A 3 20.62 -21.71 52.91
C GLU A 3 19.92 -22.64 51.92
N ALA A 4 18.80 -22.15 51.39
CA ALA A 4 17.85 -22.84 50.55
C ALA A 4 18.17 -22.61 49.06
N GLY A 5 18.40 -23.69 48.31
CA GLY A 5 18.44 -23.66 46.84
C GLY A 5 17.03 -23.76 46.26
N MET A 6 16.30 -22.65 46.17
CA MET A 6 15.02 -22.58 45.45
C MET A 6 15.27 -22.55 43.94
N ALA A 7 15.16 -23.70 43.28
CA ALA A 7 14.96 -23.76 41.83
C ALA A 7 13.55 -23.23 41.52
N SER A 8 13.44 -22.03 40.95
CA SER A 8 12.15 -21.45 40.54
C SER A 8 11.51 -22.32 39.46
N ALA A 9 10.50 -23.10 39.84
CA ALA A 9 9.60 -23.75 38.90
C ALA A 9 8.89 -22.66 38.07
N ARG A 10 9.17 -22.61 36.76
CA ARG A 10 8.51 -21.66 35.85
C ARG A 10 7.16 -22.22 35.44
N PHE A 11 6.10 -21.43 35.55
CA PHE A 11 4.75 -21.79 35.12
C PHE A 11 4.44 -21.17 33.75
N CYS A 12 3.62 -21.84 32.95
CA CYS A 12 3.19 -21.35 31.64
C CYS A 12 2.26 -20.14 31.81
N ALA A 13 2.57 -19.01 31.17
CA ALA A 13 1.76 -17.80 31.25
C ALA A 13 0.37 -17.92 30.58
N ASN A 14 0.16 -18.92 29.71
CA ASN A 14 -1.10 -19.12 29.01
C ASN A 14 -2.08 -20.02 29.80
N CYS A 15 -1.60 -21.12 30.38
CA CYS A 15 -2.45 -22.13 31.02
C CYS A 15 -2.04 -22.48 32.47
N GLY A 16 -1.03 -21.83 33.04
CA GLY A 16 -0.62 -21.98 34.43
C GLY A 16 0.12 -23.28 34.78
N THR A 17 0.30 -24.21 33.84
CA THR A 17 0.95 -25.51 34.10
C THR A 17 2.47 -25.37 34.24
N ALA A 18 3.09 -26.16 35.11
CA ALA A 18 4.54 -26.14 35.32
C ALA A 18 5.30 -26.51 34.02
N LEU A 19 6.27 -25.70 33.63
CA LEU A 19 7.04 -25.88 32.40
C LEU A 19 8.16 -26.90 32.60
N GLN A 20 8.15 -27.95 31.80
CA GLN A 20 9.25 -28.90 31.65
C GLN A 20 9.73 -28.86 30.20
N GLY A 21 10.66 -27.95 29.87
CA GLY A 21 11.28 -27.84 28.54
C GLY A 21 10.92 -26.58 27.75
N LYS A 22 11.26 -26.57 26.45
CA LYS A 22 11.11 -25.39 25.55
C LYS A 22 9.67 -25.10 25.14
N PHE A 23 8.75 -26.04 25.30
CA PHE A 23 7.33 -25.90 24.98
C PHE A 23 6.47 -26.42 26.14
N CYS A 24 5.32 -25.81 26.38
CA CYS A 24 4.35 -26.32 27.33
C CYS A 24 3.73 -27.60 26.78
N THR A 25 3.83 -28.70 27.52
CA THR A 25 3.29 -30.01 27.16
C THR A 25 1.75 -30.04 27.14
N SER A 26 1.09 -29.08 27.80
CA SER A 26 -0.37 -29.01 27.87
C SER A 26 -1.01 -28.18 26.75
N CYS A 27 -0.42 -27.05 26.36
CA CYS A 27 -1.01 -26.14 25.38
C CYS A 27 -0.11 -25.82 24.17
N GLY A 28 1.07 -26.43 24.08
CA GLY A 28 2.02 -26.24 22.97
C GLY A 28 2.74 -24.88 22.94
N THR A 29 2.46 -23.98 23.88
CA THR A 29 3.04 -22.62 23.87
C THR A 29 4.53 -22.64 24.24
N GLN A 30 5.37 -21.95 23.47
CA GLN A 30 6.83 -21.96 23.66
C GLN A 30 7.24 -21.20 24.94
N ALA A 31 8.04 -21.83 25.79
CA ALA A 31 8.44 -21.34 27.11
C ALA A 31 9.33 -20.08 27.07
N ALA A 32 9.95 -19.81 25.91
CA ALA A 32 10.88 -18.69 25.73
C ALA A 32 10.19 -17.33 25.50
N ALA A 33 8.86 -17.28 25.38
CA ALA A 33 8.13 -16.02 25.17
C ALA A 33 8.14 -15.06 26.38
N ALA A 34 8.72 -15.47 27.51
CA ALA A 34 8.64 -14.71 28.77
C ALA A 34 9.88 -13.87 29.14
N SER A 35 11.05 -13.99 28.47
CA SER A 35 12.22 -13.16 28.85
C SER A 35 13.40 -13.24 27.87
N ALA A 36 13.26 -12.66 26.67
CA ALA A 36 14.32 -12.10 25.82
C ALA A 36 13.70 -11.62 24.49
N PRO A 37 14.12 -10.49 23.90
CA PRO A 37 13.71 -10.15 22.54
C PRO A 37 14.27 -11.23 21.60
N ALA A 38 13.39 -12.00 20.97
CA ALA A 38 13.79 -12.99 19.99
C ALA A 38 14.59 -12.30 18.86
N PRO A 39 15.68 -12.91 18.36
CA PRO A 39 16.31 -12.42 17.14
C PRO A 39 15.26 -12.49 16.03
N SER A 40 14.84 -11.34 15.53
CA SER A 40 13.96 -11.21 14.38
C SER A 40 14.61 -11.93 13.21
N SER A 41 14.03 -13.04 12.76
CA SER A 41 14.38 -13.62 11.47
C SER A 41 13.81 -12.70 10.37
N GLU A 42 14.54 -11.64 10.02
CA GLU A 42 14.15 -10.59 9.05
C GLU A 42 14.26 -11.05 7.57
N GLY A 43 13.93 -12.31 7.29
CA GLY A 43 13.89 -12.86 5.94
C GLY A 43 12.50 -12.81 5.32
N TRP A 44 12.39 -13.12 4.02
CA TRP A 44 11.10 -13.23 3.32
C TRP A 44 10.11 -14.19 4.00
N GLY A 45 10.59 -15.17 4.76
CA GLY A 45 9.76 -16.10 5.53
C GLY A 45 9.09 -15.51 6.79
N SER A 46 9.52 -14.37 7.34
CA SER A 46 8.80 -13.74 8.47
C SER A 46 7.61 -12.91 8.02
N LEU A 47 7.60 -12.45 6.76
CA LEU A 47 6.48 -11.72 6.17
C LEU A 47 5.20 -12.57 6.09
N SER A 48 5.32 -13.85 5.73
CA SER A 48 4.17 -14.75 5.67
C SER A 48 3.57 -14.97 7.05
N SER A 49 4.40 -15.09 8.10
CA SER A 49 3.90 -15.23 9.48
C SER A 49 3.18 -13.97 10.00
N GLU A 50 3.60 -12.78 9.56
CA GLU A 50 2.96 -11.52 9.95
C GLU A 50 1.61 -11.32 9.24
N PHE A 51 1.47 -11.80 7.99
CA PHE A 51 0.20 -11.79 7.26
C PHE A 51 -0.92 -12.52 8.02
N PHE A 52 -0.56 -13.57 8.77
CA PHE A 52 -1.51 -14.34 9.58
C PHE A 52 -1.64 -13.85 11.03
N SER A 53 -0.80 -12.90 11.48
CA SER A 53 -0.86 -12.36 12.85
C SER A 53 -1.65 -11.06 12.89
N SER A 54 -2.73 -11.03 13.67
CA SER A 54 -3.64 -9.89 13.74
C SER A 54 -3.47 -9.06 15.02
N HIS A 55 -3.69 -7.75 14.88
CA HIS A 55 -3.96 -6.69 15.88
C HIS A 55 -2.79 -5.80 16.32
N GLY A 56 -2.81 -4.55 15.83
CA GLY A 56 -2.01 -3.43 16.33
C GLY A 56 -2.90 -2.38 17.01
N ARG A 57 -2.34 -1.71 18.03
CA ARG A 57 -3.01 -0.77 18.97
C ARG A 57 -3.30 0.64 18.41
N ASN A 58 -2.94 0.92 17.16
CA ASN A 58 -3.07 2.25 16.55
C ASN A 58 -4.37 2.37 15.76
N GLY A 59 -5.18 3.40 16.04
CA GLY A 59 -6.44 3.63 15.34
C GLY A 59 -6.25 3.99 13.86
N ILE A 60 -6.99 3.33 12.97
CA ILE A 60 -6.93 3.53 11.51
C ILE A 60 -7.10 5.00 11.11
N HIS A 61 -8.00 5.71 11.79
CA HIS A 61 -8.30 7.12 11.50
C HIS A 61 -7.15 8.07 11.81
N SER A 62 -6.38 7.82 12.88
CA SER A 62 -5.24 8.69 13.22
C SER A 62 -4.11 8.53 12.21
N VAL A 63 -3.90 7.30 11.73
CA VAL A 63 -2.95 7.00 10.65
C VAL A 63 -3.38 7.70 9.36
N ALA A 64 -4.65 7.57 8.96
CA ALA A 64 -5.17 8.24 7.76
C ALA A 64 -5.03 9.77 7.82
N LEU A 65 -5.39 10.39 8.94
CA LEU A 65 -5.24 11.84 9.13
C LEU A 65 -3.77 12.29 9.10
N SER A 66 -2.86 11.49 9.67
CA SER A 66 -1.41 11.75 9.62
C SER A 66 -0.90 11.72 8.18
N PHE A 67 -1.34 10.72 7.39
CA PHE A 67 -1.02 10.61 5.96
C PHE A 67 -1.49 11.83 5.16
N LEU A 68 -2.69 12.34 5.43
CA LEU A 68 -3.22 13.49 4.69
C LEU A 68 -2.46 14.80 4.98
N ARG A 69 -1.88 14.95 6.18
CA ARG A 69 -1.15 16.18 6.56
C ARG A 69 0.32 16.13 6.17
N HIS A 70 0.99 15.03 6.49
CA HIS A 70 2.43 14.86 6.28
C HIS A 70 2.69 13.46 5.72
N PRO A 71 2.37 13.21 4.43
CA PRO A 71 2.37 11.87 3.86
C PRO A 71 3.75 11.20 3.92
N VAL A 72 4.79 11.94 3.52
CA VAL A 72 6.17 11.43 3.49
C VAL A 72 6.72 11.20 4.90
N ASP A 73 6.53 12.14 5.83
CA ASP A 73 7.05 11.96 7.18
C ASP A 73 6.32 10.83 7.92
N THR A 74 5.01 10.72 7.69
CA THR A 74 4.18 9.65 8.26
C THR A 74 4.62 8.29 7.75
N ILE A 75 4.81 8.12 6.44
CA ILE A 75 5.20 6.83 5.89
C ILE A 75 6.59 6.41 6.38
N ILE A 76 7.57 7.32 6.39
CA ILE A 76 8.92 7.01 6.88
C ILE A 76 8.87 6.64 8.36
N ARG A 77 8.15 7.40 9.19
CA ARG A 77 8.00 7.11 10.62
C ARG A 77 7.38 5.72 10.87
N LEU A 78 6.27 5.40 10.19
CA LEU A 78 5.57 4.12 10.38
C LEU A 78 6.36 2.93 9.80
N THR A 79 7.14 3.17 8.76
CA THR A 79 8.00 2.16 8.15
C THR A 79 9.19 1.82 9.03
N ASP A 80 9.79 2.83 9.67
CA ASP A 80 10.93 2.69 10.57
C ASP A 80 10.52 2.21 11.98
N ASP A 81 9.23 2.27 12.33
CA ASP A 81 8.71 1.78 13.61
C ASP A 81 8.57 0.23 13.60
N PRO A 82 9.37 -0.50 14.41
CA PRO A 82 9.27 -1.96 14.51
C PRO A 82 8.00 -2.42 15.24
N THR A 83 7.37 -1.54 16.03
CA THR A 83 6.15 -1.85 16.79
C THR A 83 4.89 -1.68 15.97
N TYR A 84 4.95 -0.96 14.85
CA TYR A 84 3.84 -0.83 13.91
C TYR A 84 3.64 -2.13 13.13
N ARG A 85 2.53 -2.83 13.40
CA ARG A 85 2.14 -4.10 12.75
C ARG A 85 0.80 -4.07 12.02
N SER A 86 0.12 -2.92 12.02
CA SER A 86 -1.21 -2.78 11.42
C SER A 86 -1.18 -2.34 9.96
N GLN A 87 -0.04 -2.42 9.26
CA GLN A 87 0.09 -2.02 7.85
C GLN A 87 -0.91 -2.75 6.95
N TRP A 88 -1.12 -4.05 7.15
CA TRP A 88 -2.04 -4.85 6.35
C TRP A 88 -3.50 -4.52 6.64
N GLY A 89 -3.86 -4.33 7.91
CA GLY A 89 -5.20 -3.89 8.29
C GLY A 89 -5.54 -2.50 7.77
N PHE A 90 -4.55 -1.61 7.71
CA PHE A 90 -4.71 -0.29 7.10
C PHE A 90 -4.90 -0.38 5.59
N LEU A 91 -4.10 -1.20 4.89
CA LEU A 91 -4.26 -1.45 3.46
C LEU A 91 -5.62 -2.01 3.12
N THR A 92 -6.05 -3.08 3.79
CA THR A 92 -7.34 -3.72 3.49
C THR A 92 -8.51 -2.78 3.77
N ALA A 93 -8.43 -1.97 4.84
CA ALA A 93 -9.45 -0.97 5.13
C ALA A 93 -9.50 0.13 4.06
N THR A 94 -8.35 0.70 3.67
CA THR A 94 -8.29 1.80 2.69
C THR A 94 -8.68 1.35 1.28
N VAL A 95 -8.13 0.23 0.79
CA VAL A 95 -8.47 -0.33 -0.52
C VAL A 95 -9.92 -0.83 -0.53
N GLY A 96 -10.38 -1.52 0.52
CA GLY A 96 -11.76 -1.96 0.63
C GLY A 96 -12.76 -0.81 0.62
N ALA A 97 -12.46 0.28 1.34
CA ALA A 97 -13.24 1.51 1.32
C ALA A 97 -13.23 2.16 -0.07
N GLN A 98 -12.06 2.27 -0.72
CA GLN A 98 -11.92 2.83 -2.06
C GLN A 98 -12.78 2.06 -3.08
N MET A 99 -12.65 0.74 -3.12
CA MET A 99 -13.39 -0.12 -4.06
C MET A 99 -14.90 0.01 -3.84
N THR A 100 -15.33 -0.02 -2.57
CA THR A 100 -16.75 0.12 -2.21
C THR A 100 -17.28 1.50 -2.61
N LEU A 101 -16.52 2.56 -2.33
CA LEU A 101 -16.89 3.93 -2.64
C LEU A 101 -17.01 4.13 -4.16
N ILE A 102 -15.96 3.83 -4.91
CA ILE A 102 -15.84 4.16 -6.33
C ILE A 102 -16.74 3.27 -7.20
N TYR A 103 -16.83 1.97 -6.89
CA TYR A 103 -17.52 1.02 -7.78
C TYR A 103 -18.94 0.68 -7.34
N VAL A 104 -19.32 0.99 -6.10
CA VAL A 104 -20.66 0.66 -5.58
C VAL A 104 -21.42 1.91 -5.18
N LEU A 105 -20.86 2.76 -4.31
CA LEU A 105 -21.61 3.88 -3.72
C LEU A 105 -21.80 5.04 -4.71
N LEU A 106 -20.71 5.57 -5.31
CA LEU A 106 -20.79 6.72 -6.21
C LEU A 106 -21.65 6.45 -7.46
N PRO A 107 -21.53 5.31 -8.16
CA PRO A 107 -22.36 5.03 -9.33
C PRO A 107 -23.84 4.88 -8.97
N ARG A 108 -24.16 4.22 -7.83
CA ARG A 108 -25.54 4.11 -7.34
C ARG A 108 -26.12 5.46 -6.92
N ALA A 109 -25.33 6.30 -6.25
CA ALA A 109 -25.75 7.64 -5.88
C ALA A 109 -26.01 8.50 -7.13
N PHE A 110 -25.15 8.40 -8.15
CA PHE A 110 -25.33 9.10 -9.42
C PHE A 110 -26.60 8.64 -10.15
N ALA A 111 -26.78 7.33 -10.29
CA ALA A 111 -27.98 6.73 -10.91
C ALA A 111 -29.27 7.16 -10.21
N ALA A 112 -29.27 7.18 -8.86
CA ALA A 112 -30.41 7.64 -8.07
C ALA A 112 -30.69 9.15 -8.23
N LEU A 113 -29.65 9.98 -8.30
CA LEU A 113 -29.80 11.44 -8.43
C LEU A 113 -30.32 11.86 -9.81
N PHE A 114 -29.91 11.18 -10.87
CA PHE A 114 -30.21 11.56 -12.25
C PHE A 114 -31.19 10.61 -12.97
N HIS A 115 -31.76 9.63 -12.27
CA HIS A 115 -32.69 8.63 -12.82
C HIS A 115 -32.12 7.87 -14.05
N VAL A 116 -30.82 7.63 -14.07
CA VAL A 116 -30.13 6.92 -15.16
C VAL A 116 -30.02 5.43 -14.80
N PRO A 117 -30.27 4.50 -15.74
CA PRO A 117 -30.06 3.07 -15.50
C PRO A 117 -28.61 2.80 -15.07
N ASN A 118 -28.46 1.92 -14.07
CA ASN A 118 -27.14 1.59 -13.52
C ASN A 118 -26.37 0.69 -14.51
N THR A 119 -25.42 1.26 -15.24
CA THR A 119 -24.62 0.58 -16.27
C THR A 119 -23.22 0.21 -15.79
N ALA A 120 -22.93 0.31 -14.49
CA ALA A 120 -21.61 -0.01 -13.95
C ALA A 120 -21.32 -1.52 -14.06
N ASN A 121 -20.52 -1.91 -15.07
CA ASN A 121 -19.95 -3.26 -15.19
C ASN A 121 -18.84 -3.46 -14.15
N SER A 122 -19.22 -3.67 -12.88
CA SER A 122 -18.28 -3.78 -11.77
C SER A 122 -17.29 -4.96 -11.91
N SER A 123 -17.66 -6.03 -12.63
CA SER A 123 -16.85 -7.25 -12.73
C SER A 123 -15.54 -7.08 -13.51
N ALA A 124 -15.59 -6.41 -14.68
CA ALA A 124 -14.41 -6.16 -15.50
C ALA A 124 -13.41 -5.24 -14.79
N VAL A 125 -13.93 -4.25 -14.04
CA VAL A 125 -13.09 -3.30 -13.32
C VAL A 125 -12.45 -3.93 -12.09
N ILE A 126 -13.20 -4.72 -11.31
CA ILE A 126 -12.66 -5.48 -10.18
C ILE A 126 -11.57 -6.45 -10.67
N THR A 127 -11.74 -7.07 -11.84
CA THR A 127 -10.74 -7.99 -12.40
C THR A 127 -9.43 -7.25 -12.75
N ASN A 128 -9.52 -6.08 -13.38
CA ASN A 128 -8.35 -5.25 -13.68
C ASN A 128 -7.63 -4.79 -12.41
N GLU A 129 -8.36 -4.40 -11.37
CA GLU A 129 -7.80 -4.01 -10.07
C GLU A 129 -7.09 -5.19 -9.37
N ILE A 130 -7.67 -6.39 -9.40
CA ILE A 130 -7.03 -7.58 -8.84
C ILE A 130 -5.71 -7.87 -9.57
N VAL A 131 -5.70 -7.82 -10.90
CA VAL A 131 -4.48 -8.01 -11.70
C VAL A 131 -3.42 -6.95 -11.35
N GLN A 132 -3.84 -5.70 -11.09
CA GLN A 132 -2.96 -4.63 -10.61
C GLN A 132 -2.26 -4.98 -9.30
N TYR A 133 -3.03 -5.39 -8.28
CA TYR A 133 -2.45 -5.72 -6.98
C TYR A 133 -1.54 -6.96 -7.04
N VAL A 134 -1.90 -7.96 -7.84
CA VAL A 134 -1.05 -9.15 -8.05
C VAL A 134 0.25 -8.78 -8.77
N GLY A 135 0.17 -7.98 -9.84
CA GLY A 135 1.36 -7.50 -10.55
C GLY A 135 2.29 -6.70 -9.64
N MET A 136 1.74 -5.84 -8.78
CA MET A 136 2.51 -5.08 -7.79
C MET A 136 3.18 -5.99 -6.75
N ALA A 137 2.52 -7.07 -6.30
CA ALA A 137 3.11 -8.03 -5.37
C ALA A 137 4.34 -8.75 -5.98
N ILE A 138 4.28 -9.10 -7.27
CA ILE A 138 5.38 -9.75 -8.00
C ILE A 138 6.55 -8.79 -8.25
N LEU A 139 6.26 -7.52 -8.54
CA LEU A 139 7.30 -6.52 -8.79
C LEU A 139 8.01 -6.09 -7.49
N THR A 140 7.34 -6.17 -6.34
CA THR A 140 7.89 -5.69 -5.06
C THR A 140 9.28 -6.30 -4.71
N PRO A 141 9.53 -7.62 -4.82
CA PRO A 141 10.87 -8.18 -4.65
C PRO A 141 11.92 -7.64 -5.62
N ILE A 142 11.56 -7.45 -6.89
CA ILE A 142 12.48 -6.92 -7.92
C ILE A 142 12.82 -5.47 -7.58
N GLN A 143 11.80 -4.66 -7.28
CA GLN A 143 11.95 -3.26 -6.88
C GLN A 143 12.84 -3.14 -5.63
N TYR A 144 12.70 -4.05 -4.66
CA TYR A 144 13.55 -4.09 -3.47
C TYR A 144 15.02 -4.20 -3.84
N TYR A 145 15.41 -5.17 -4.68
CA TYR A 145 16.83 -5.39 -5.02
C TYR A 145 17.40 -4.23 -5.84
N VAL A 146 16.63 -3.68 -6.78
CA VAL A 146 17.05 -2.51 -7.57
C VAL A 146 17.26 -1.30 -6.66
N CYS A 147 16.29 -1.00 -5.79
CA CYS A 147 16.40 0.13 -4.86
C CYS A 147 17.51 -0.08 -3.82
N ARG A 148 17.71 -1.31 -3.37
CA ARG A 148 18.77 -1.67 -2.42
C ARG A 148 20.16 -1.51 -3.02
N TRP A 149 20.31 -1.78 -4.32
CA TRP A 149 21.57 -1.61 -5.04
C TRP A 149 21.92 -0.13 -5.26
N LEU A 150 20.92 0.69 -5.60
CA LEU A 150 21.08 2.13 -5.86
C LEU A 150 21.06 3.00 -4.59
N GLY A 151 20.50 2.49 -3.50
CA GLY A 151 20.36 3.18 -2.23
C GLY A 151 21.64 3.17 -1.38
N THR A 152 21.88 4.25 -0.64
CA THR A 152 23.00 4.37 0.30
C THR A 152 22.68 3.75 1.67
N ARG A 153 21.40 3.73 2.06
CA ARG A 153 20.93 3.18 3.34
C ARG A 153 20.54 1.71 3.20
N LYS A 154 21.11 0.85 4.04
CA LYS A 154 20.73 -0.57 4.12
C LYS A 154 19.41 -0.70 4.89
N ARG A 155 18.42 -1.32 4.26
CA ARG A 155 17.07 -1.54 4.83
C ARG A 155 16.71 -3.01 4.70
N SER A 156 15.88 -3.52 5.62
CA SER A 156 15.43 -4.91 5.61
C SER A 156 14.25 -5.10 4.64
N PRO A 157 14.04 -6.32 4.10
CA PRO A 157 12.89 -6.60 3.23
C PRO A 157 11.55 -6.28 3.91
N MET A 158 11.45 -6.51 5.22
CA MET A 158 10.24 -6.23 6.00
C MET A 158 9.90 -4.74 6.04
N SER A 159 10.90 -3.89 6.27
CA SER A 159 10.70 -2.43 6.22
C SER A 159 10.28 -1.97 4.82
N TYR A 160 10.82 -2.57 3.76
CA TYR A 160 10.42 -2.21 2.41
C TYR A 160 8.98 -2.64 2.07
N VAL A 161 8.54 -3.82 2.51
CA VAL A 161 7.14 -4.24 2.35
C VAL A 161 6.19 -3.28 3.08
N LYS A 162 6.54 -2.85 4.30
CA LYS A 162 5.76 -1.81 5.00
C LYS A 162 5.66 -0.53 4.18
N LEU A 163 6.76 -0.07 3.58
CA LEU A 163 6.77 1.10 2.70
C LEU A 163 5.81 0.92 1.52
N CYS A 164 5.87 -0.21 0.82
CA CYS A 164 5.00 -0.47 -0.34
C CYS A 164 3.52 -0.52 0.06
N VAL A 165 3.19 -1.27 1.10
CA VAL A 165 1.81 -1.42 1.62
C VAL A 165 1.23 -0.07 2.03
N LEU A 166 1.99 0.74 2.77
CA LEU A 166 1.57 2.07 3.18
C LEU A 166 1.47 3.05 2.00
N SER A 167 2.34 2.92 1.00
CA SER A 167 2.29 3.76 -0.21
C SER A 167 1.02 3.51 -1.02
N VAL A 168 0.66 2.23 -1.20
CA VAL A 168 -0.59 1.84 -1.87
C VAL A 168 -1.81 2.34 -1.09
N SER A 169 -1.78 2.21 0.24
CA SER A 169 -2.86 2.71 1.11
C SER A 169 -3.07 4.22 0.98
N TYR A 170 -1.98 4.99 0.85
CA TYR A 170 -2.05 6.43 0.59
C TYR A 170 -2.64 6.75 -0.80
N GLY A 171 -2.21 6.01 -1.83
CA GLY A 171 -2.80 6.13 -3.18
C GLY A 171 -4.31 5.87 -3.18
N ALA A 172 -4.76 4.86 -2.45
CA ALA A 172 -6.18 4.53 -2.29
C ALA A 172 -6.97 5.66 -1.59
N LEU A 173 -6.39 6.25 -0.53
CA LEU A 173 -6.99 7.40 0.15
C LEU A 173 -7.11 8.62 -0.77
N LEU A 174 -6.03 8.97 -1.48
CA LEU A 174 -6.02 10.12 -2.38
C LEU A 174 -7.02 9.94 -3.52
N SER A 175 -7.05 8.76 -4.15
CA SER A 175 -8.02 8.41 -5.19
C SER A 175 -9.46 8.52 -4.69
N SER A 176 -9.73 8.04 -3.47
CA SER A 176 -11.05 8.14 -2.84
C SER A 176 -11.49 9.60 -2.64
N LEU A 177 -10.59 10.47 -2.17
CA LEU A 177 -10.88 11.90 -1.98
C LEU A 177 -11.16 12.61 -3.31
N VAL A 178 -10.35 12.32 -4.34
CA VAL A 178 -10.54 12.90 -5.68
C VAL A 178 -11.85 12.42 -6.31
N ALA A 179 -12.21 11.15 -6.13
CA ALA A 179 -13.48 10.62 -6.61
C ALA A 179 -14.69 11.30 -5.94
N ILE A 180 -14.64 11.52 -4.62
CA ILE A 180 -15.69 12.27 -3.89
C ILE A 180 -15.76 13.71 -4.39
N PHE A 181 -14.62 14.38 -4.51
CA PHE A 181 -14.56 15.76 -5.00
C PHE A 181 -15.16 15.88 -6.41
N PHE A 182 -14.74 15.01 -7.33
CA PHE A 182 -15.27 14.97 -8.69
C PHE A 182 -16.78 14.71 -8.70
N PHE A 183 -17.26 13.75 -7.90
CA PHE A 183 -18.69 13.46 -7.81
C PHE A 183 -19.50 14.67 -7.34
N LEU A 184 -19.07 15.34 -6.26
CA LEU A 184 -19.75 16.53 -5.72
C LEU A 184 -19.74 17.68 -6.73
N LEU A 185 -18.60 17.90 -7.40
CA LEU A 185 -18.46 18.91 -8.44
C LEU A 185 -19.37 18.62 -9.65
N ALA A 186 -19.37 17.38 -10.14
CA ALA A 186 -20.21 16.94 -11.25
C ALA A 186 -21.71 17.12 -10.92
N VAL A 187 -22.14 16.74 -9.71
CA VAL A 187 -23.52 16.97 -9.26
C VAL A 187 -23.86 18.46 -9.23
N GLY A 188 -22.96 19.31 -8.72
CA GLY A 188 -23.16 20.76 -8.70
C GLY A 188 -23.28 21.38 -10.09
N LEU A 189 -22.37 21.01 -11.01
CA LEU A 189 -22.36 21.52 -12.39
C LEU A 189 -23.60 21.08 -13.17
N LEU A 190 -23.99 19.80 -13.06
CA LEU A 190 -25.18 19.27 -13.74
C LEU A 190 -26.46 19.91 -13.22
N LYS A 191 -26.58 20.12 -11.90
CA LYS A 191 -27.76 20.82 -11.33
C LYS A 191 -27.86 22.28 -11.76
N ASN A 192 -26.73 22.93 -12.01
CA ASN A 192 -26.69 24.32 -12.45
C ASN A 192 -26.76 24.46 -13.99
N GLY A 193 -26.96 23.37 -14.74
CA GLY A 193 -27.04 23.39 -16.20
C GLY A 193 -25.76 23.87 -16.88
N THR A 194 -24.61 23.81 -16.19
CA THR A 194 -23.34 24.29 -16.74
C THR A 194 -22.80 23.27 -17.73
N ALA A 195 -22.61 23.68 -18.98
CA ALA A 195 -22.03 22.83 -20.01
C ALA A 195 -20.51 22.70 -19.78
N VAL A 196 -20.11 21.68 -19.01
CA VAL A 196 -18.71 21.30 -18.80
C VAL A 196 -18.51 19.89 -19.31
N ASP A 197 -17.41 19.67 -20.03
CA ASP A 197 -16.98 18.32 -20.39
C ASP A 197 -16.43 17.60 -19.15
N LEU A 198 -17.29 16.81 -18.51
CA LEU A 198 -16.95 16.00 -17.34
C LEU A 198 -15.88 14.95 -17.64
N GLY A 199 -15.74 14.51 -18.89
CA GLY A 199 -14.71 13.57 -19.31
C GLY A 199 -13.33 14.20 -19.24
N THR A 200 -13.17 15.37 -19.86
CA THR A 200 -11.92 16.14 -19.81
C THR A 200 -11.57 16.55 -18.37
N LEU A 201 -12.57 16.96 -17.58
CA LEU A 201 -12.37 17.29 -16.16
C LEU A 201 -11.85 16.08 -15.35
N TRP A 202 -12.45 14.90 -15.54
CA TRP A 202 -12.01 13.67 -14.88
C TRP A 202 -10.58 13.29 -15.29
N GLN A 203 -10.25 13.36 -16.58
CA GLN A 203 -8.92 13.08 -17.08
C GLN A 203 -7.87 14.01 -16.46
N GLY A 204 -8.17 15.32 -16.38
CA GLY A 204 -7.30 16.30 -15.73
C GLY A 204 -7.05 15.97 -14.25
N LEU A 205 -8.10 15.64 -13.50
CA LEU A 205 -7.98 15.23 -12.09
C LEU A 205 -7.18 13.93 -11.93
N ALA A 206 -7.40 12.95 -12.81
CA ALA A 206 -6.66 11.69 -12.80
C ALA A 206 -5.16 11.90 -13.04
N VAL A 207 -4.78 12.74 -14.01
CA VAL A 207 -3.37 13.09 -14.29
C VAL A 207 -2.74 13.81 -13.09
N LEU A 208 -3.42 14.80 -12.51
CA LEU A 208 -2.92 15.49 -11.32
C LEU A 208 -2.74 14.54 -10.13
N THR A 209 -3.66 13.59 -9.96
CA THR A 209 -3.58 12.56 -8.91
C THR A 209 -2.37 11.65 -9.13
N LEU A 210 -2.14 11.21 -10.37
CA LEU A 210 -0.97 10.40 -10.72
C LEU A 210 0.34 11.14 -10.47
N ILE A 211 0.42 12.42 -10.83
CA ILE A 211 1.59 13.27 -10.55
C ILE A 211 1.83 13.36 -9.03
N ALA A 212 0.77 13.61 -8.24
CA ALA A 212 0.87 13.68 -6.78
C ALA A 212 1.36 12.35 -6.18
N ILE A 213 0.86 11.21 -6.67
CA ILE A 213 1.33 9.88 -6.25
C ILE A 213 2.80 9.67 -6.62
N LEU A 214 3.21 10.02 -7.84
CA LEU A 214 4.60 9.89 -8.29
C LEU A 214 5.54 10.73 -7.43
N VAL A 215 5.20 12.00 -7.17
CA VAL A 215 5.98 12.87 -6.28
C VAL A 215 6.10 12.27 -4.88
N PHE A 216 4.99 11.78 -4.32
CA PHE A 216 4.97 11.13 -3.02
C PHE A 216 5.86 9.88 -2.98
N VAL A 217 5.73 8.98 -3.96
CA VAL A 217 6.49 7.73 -4.04
C VAL A 217 7.97 8.02 -4.22
N THR A 218 8.32 8.95 -5.12
CA THR A 218 9.71 9.38 -5.35
C THR A 218 10.33 9.94 -4.08
N GLU A 219 9.66 10.87 -3.40
CA GLU A 219 10.20 11.48 -2.18
C GLU A 219 10.34 10.45 -1.05
N SER A 220 9.37 9.55 -0.91
CA SER A 220 9.40 8.46 0.07
C SER A 220 10.57 7.50 -0.18
N HIS A 221 10.77 7.07 -1.43
CA HIS A 221 11.89 6.21 -1.81
C HIS A 221 13.24 6.93 -1.63
N ARG A 222 13.32 8.20 -2.02
CA ARG A 222 14.51 9.03 -1.85
C ARG A 222 14.95 9.06 -0.38
N ARG A 223 14.03 9.33 0.55
CA ARG A 223 14.32 9.39 1.99
C ARG A 223 14.57 8.03 2.61
N PHE A 224 13.79 7.02 2.23
CA PHE A 224 13.89 5.67 2.79
C PHE A 224 15.25 5.03 2.45
N TRP A 225 15.67 5.13 1.19
CA TRP A 225 16.90 4.54 0.66
C TRP A 225 18.12 5.48 0.69
N GLY A 226 17.92 6.77 0.94
CA GLY A 226 18.99 7.77 0.90
C GLY A 226 19.54 8.00 -0.51
N MET A 227 18.67 7.97 -1.53
CA MET A 227 19.05 8.19 -2.93
C MET A 227 19.16 9.69 -3.26
N ALA A 228 19.93 10.02 -4.28
CA ALA A 228 19.86 11.33 -4.91
C ALA A 228 18.53 11.49 -5.70
N TRP A 229 18.07 12.72 -5.87
CA TRP A 229 16.84 13.03 -6.60
C TRP A 229 16.76 12.40 -8.01
N PRO A 230 17.79 12.50 -8.87
CA PRO A 230 17.72 11.93 -10.21
C PRO A 230 17.54 10.40 -10.20
N ILE A 231 18.20 9.72 -9.27
CA ILE A 231 18.10 8.26 -9.11
C ILE A 231 16.70 7.88 -8.62
N ALA A 232 16.18 8.59 -7.60
CA ALA A 232 14.85 8.32 -7.07
C ALA A 232 13.75 8.53 -8.12
N ILE A 233 13.85 9.60 -8.92
CA ILE A 233 12.94 9.88 -10.03
C ILE A 233 13.02 8.77 -11.08
N GLY A 234 14.24 8.46 -11.56
CA GLY A 234 14.46 7.46 -12.59
C GLY A 234 13.91 6.09 -12.19
N VAL A 235 14.24 5.62 -10.98
CA VAL A 235 13.74 4.36 -10.44
C VAL A 235 12.22 4.35 -10.32
N THR A 236 11.61 5.44 -9.82
CA THR A 236 10.15 5.53 -9.69
C THR A 236 9.45 5.44 -11.04
N ILE A 237 9.94 6.19 -12.04
CA ILE A 237 9.36 6.21 -13.39
C ILE A 237 9.54 4.86 -14.08
N SER A 238 10.73 4.26 -14.02
CA SER A 238 10.99 2.94 -14.61
C SER A 238 10.11 1.87 -13.98
N ILE A 239 9.97 1.88 -12.65
CA ILE A 239 9.08 0.95 -11.95
C ILE A 239 7.62 1.19 -12.33
N ALA A 240 7.16 2.44 -12.38
CA ALA A 240 5.80 2.77 -12.77
C ALA A 240 5.50 2.29 -14.21
N ALA A 241 6.45 2.47 -15.14
CA ALA A 241 6.34 1.97 -16.50
C ALA A 241 6.29 0.43 -16.56
N LEU A 242 7.13 -0.26 -15.79
CA LEU A 242 7.11 -1.72 -15.70
C LEU A 242 5.80 -2.24 -15.10
N SER A 243 5.32 -1.60 -14.02
CA SER A 243 4.01 -1.91 -13.44
C SER A 243 2.91 -1.74 -14.47
N TRP A 244 2.94 -0.67 -15.27
CA TRP A 244 1.96 -0.45 -16.33
C TRP A 244 1.98 -1.55 -17.39
N LEU A 245 3.17 -2.00 -17.82
CA LEU A 245 3.34 -3.06 -18.81
C LEU A 245 2.88 -4.43 -18.31
N VAL A 246 3.15 -4.74 -17.04
CA VAL A 246 2.73 -6.02 -16.41
C VAL A 246 1.22 -6.05 -16.20
N VAL A 247 0.62 -4.91 -15.87
CA VAL A 247 -0.81 -4.79 -15.56
C VAL A 247 -1.68 -4.71 -16.81
N TYR A 248 -1.21 -4.03 -17.85
CA TYR A 248 -1.95 -3.86 -19.10
C TYR A 248 -1.20 -4.52 -20.28
N PRO A 249 -1.06 -5.86 -20.31
CA PRO A 249 -0.43 -6.54 -21.44
C PRO A 249 -1.19 -6.30 -22.77
N GLY A 250 -2.50 -6.03 -22.71
CA GLY A 250 -3.30 -5.63 -23.87
C GLY A 250 -2.95 -4.24 -24.45
N LEU A 251 -2.23 -3.39 -23.70
CA LEU A 251 -1.76 -2.09 -24.21
C LEU A 251 -0.40 -2.18 -24.90
N GLY A 252 0.43 -3.19 -24.63
CA GLY A 252 1.60 -3.48 -25.46
C GLY A 252 1.20 -3.72 -26.92
N ALA A 253 0.13 -4.50 -27.12
CA ALA A 253 -0.48 -4.71 -28.43
C ALA A 253 -1.16 -3.45 -29.01
N LEU A 254 -1.59 -2.49 -28.18
CA LEU A 254 -2.22 -1.23 -28.61
C LEU A 254 -1.19 -0.12 -28.85
N ILE A 255 -0.02 -0.17 -28.21
CA ILE A 255 1.14 0.69 -28.48
C ILE A 255 1.83 0.22 -29.77
N GLU A 256 1.94 -1.09 -29.99
CA GLU A 256 2.38 -1.67 -31.27
C GLU A 256 1.39 -1.36 -32.40
N ARG A 257 0.07 -1.37 -32.14
CA ARG A 257 -0.95 -0.98 -33.13
C ARG A 257 -1.16 0.55 -33.26
N GLY A 258 -0.74 1.34 -32.29
CA GLY A 258 -1.05 2.77 -32.17
C GLY A 258 0.13 3.71 -32.42
N GLY A 259 1.33 3.21 -32.72
CA GLY A 259 2.46 4.04 -33.16
C GLY A 259 2.98 5.04 -32.11
N ILE A 260 2.72 4.82 -30.81
CA ILE A 260 3.11 5.76 -29.74
C ILE A 260 4.62 5.74 -29.46
N ALA A 261 5.37 4.79 -30.05
CA ALA A 261 6.83 4.84 -30.10
C ALA A 261 7.36 6.14 -30.74
N GLY A 262 6.62 6.75 -31.66
CA GLY A 262 6.98 8.05 -32.27
C GLY A 262 6.74 9.26 -31.37
N ALA A 263 5.80 9.19 -30.42
CA ALA A 263 5.48 10.33 -29.54
C ALA A 263 6.48 10.45 -28.37
N VAL A 264 7.06 9.33 -27.93
CA VAL A 264 8.06 9.30 -26.85
C VAL A 264 9.46 9.62 -27.38
N SER A 265 9.80 9.22 -28.62
CA SER A 265 11.07 9.59 -29.25
C SER A 265 11.16 11.09 -29.55
N GLY A 266 10.04 11.76 -29.85
CA GLY A 266 9.99 13.23 -30.04
C GLY A 266 10.12 14.06 -28.76
N LEU A 267 9.90 13.47 -27.58
CA LEU A 267 10.04 14.14 -26.28
C LEU A 267 11.44 13.98 -25.66
N PHE A 268 12.22 12.99 -26.12
CA PHE A 268 13.59 12.72 -25.65
C PHE A 268 14.64 12.80 -26.77
N GLY A 269 14.24 13.23 -27.97
CA GLY A 269 15.10 13.36 -29.15
C GLY A 269 15.12 14.80 -29.66
N SER A 270 16.00 15.60 -29.06
CA SER A 270 16.67 16.74 -29.69
C SER A 270 18.14 16.70 -29.28
#